data_AF-A0A9P8GD56-F1
#
_entry.id   AF-A0A9P8GD56-F1
#
_cell.length_a   1.000
_cell.length_b   1.000
_cell.length_c   1.000
_cell.angle_alpha   90.00
_cell.angle_beta   90.00
_cell.angle_gamma   90.00
#
_symmetry.space_group_name_H-M   'P 1'
#
loop_
_entity.id
_entity.type
_entity.pdbx_description
1 polymer ?
#
loop_
_entity_poly.entity_id
_entity_poly.type
_entity_poly.pdbx_seq_one_letter_code
_entity_poly.pdbx_strand_id
1 'polypeptide(L)'
;MSVASKRALEYLEGQPGIIFNRLYQQPSTALAIFRRMLPHLAKNLVMAMLFMPTPLAISDLETWVKPDVDSVRASAYSNNILGRLKILEETRNDQNRPAYQLNKAFRKSLRLALTGGGDHRSFGVPSSTPDKNEVTLDFLDTYARQQWEGILYYVVGSAGQGLGGAVNITAGTKELLESGGFVMTKGRNAYITRDGFSFLLQETNAQIWTLLIEYLKLSERLQMDSVDVLSFLFTLGSLELGVSYTTENLTPTQAHMLDDLSDFGIVYRRASDKSRYYPTRLATTLTSDSPALLNTSISATSLGVTPTGGNMVAPQETEKGYIIVETNYRIYAYTSSPLNISILSLFANLKTRFPNMLTATLTKSSIQQAIAAGITADQIITYLTTHAHPILRKSTPILPPTVVDQIRLWQLENERMKATPGYLIREVGTQEEYLRAVQHADTIGVLIWQNDSKGIFFVTKFDQMQQYFKAIARRRREDEGGAGDATPR
;
A
#
# COMPACT_ATOMS: atom_id res chain seq x y z
N MET A 1 12.23 -4.74 8.02
CA MET A 1 10.98 -5.20 7.38
C MET A 1 10.75 -4.37 6.13
N SER A 2 10.52 -5.00 4.99
CA SER A 2 10.19 -4.31 3.74
C SER A 2 8.85 -3.58 3.85
N VAL A 3 8.62 -2.55 3.01
CA VAL A 3 7.36 -1.79 2.98
C VAL A 3 6.17 -2.71 2.69
N ALA A 4 6.37 -3.70 1.82
CA ALA A 4 5.41 -4.75 1.52
C ALA A 4 5.01 -5.57 2.76
N SER A 5 5.99 -6.04 3.55
CA SER A 5 5.70 -6.79 4.78
C SER A 5 4.99 -5.95 5.83
N LYS A 6 5.29 -4.64 5.92
CA LYS A 6 4.60 -3.73 6.84
C LYS A 6 3.12 -3.56 6.48
N ARG A 7 2.79 -3.42 5.19
CA ARG A 7 1.39 -3.28 4.75
C ARG A 7 0.56 -4.54 4.97
N ALA A 8 1.14 -5.70 4.65
CA ALA A 8 0.50 -6.98 4.93
C ALA A 8 0.28 -7.17 6.44
N LEU A 9 1.26 -6.77 7.26
CA LEU A 9 1.15 -6.80 8.73
C LEU A 9 0.07 -5.82 9.24
N GLU A 10 0.03 -4.59 8.74
CA GLU A 10 -0.98 -3.59 9.11
C GLU A 10 -2.41 -4.05 8.78
N TYR A 11 -2.60 -4.68 7.62
CA TYR A 11 -3.88 -5.27 7.24
C TYR A 11 -4.27 -6.42 8.19
N LEU A 12 -3.35 -7.33 8.49
CA LEU A 12 -3.60 -8.44 9.43
C LEU A 12 -3.91 -7.93 10.84
N GLU A 13 -3.21 -6.90 11.31
CA GLU A 13 -3.44 -6.29 12.63
C GLU A 13 -4.86 -5.73 12.81
N GLY A 14 -5.52 -5.33 11.71
CA GLY A 14 -6.91 -4.87 11.73
C GLY A 14 -7.95 -5.99 11.83
N GLN A 15 -7.55 -7.26 11.70
CA GLN A 15 -8.49 -8.39 11.60
C GLN A 15 -8.94 -8.93 12.97
N PRO A 16 -10.20 -9.39 13.10
CA PRO A 16 -10.70 -10.07 14.30
C PRO A 16 -9.87 -11.31 14.70
N GLY A 17 -9.74 -11.55 16.01
CA GLY A 17 -9.01 -12.71 16.56
C GLY A 17 -9.54 -14.09 16.11
N ILE A 18 -10.80 -14.18 15.68
CA ILE A 18 -11.42 -15.42 15.17
C ILE A 18 -10.79 -15.82 13.82
N ILE A 19 -10.49 -14.83 12.98
CA ILE A 19 -9.85 -15.03 11.66
C ILE A 19 -8.45 -15.61 11.87
N PHE A 20 -7.68 -15.07 12.81
CA PHE A 20 -6.35 -15.59 13.16
C PHE A 20 -6.38 -17.06 13.59
N ASN A 21 -7.36 -17.46 14.42
CA ASN A 21 -7.47 -18.85 14.84
C ASN A 21 -7.74 -19.82 13.68
N ARG A 22 -8.55 -19.43 12.68
CA ARG A 22 -8.75 -20.24 11.47
C ARG A 22 -7.53 -20.22 10.55
N LEU A 23 -6.96 -19.03 10.34
CA LEU A 23 -5.79 -18.82 9.50
C LEU A 23 -4.58 -19.62 10.01
N TYR A 24 -4.41 -19.74 11.32
CA TYR A 24 -3.37 -20.52 11.95
C TYR A 24 -3.62 -22.03 11.96
N GLN A 25 -4.78 -22.53 11.54
CA GLN A 25 -4.98 -23.97 11.34
C GLN A 25 -4.23 -24.51 10.13
N GLN A 26 -3.93 -23.66 9.14
CA GLN A 26 -3.17 -24.05 7.96
C GLN A 26 -1.66 -23.86 8.19
N PRO A 27 -0.86 -24.93 8.03
CA PRO A 27 0.60 -24.89 8.18
C PRO A 27 1.32 -23.88 7.26
N SER A 28 0.82 -23.68 6.03
CA SER A 28 1.42 -22.72 5.09
C SER A 28 1.35 -21.29 5.60
N THR A 29 0.21 -20.88 6.14
CA THR A 29 0.05 -19.53 6.69
C THR A 29 0.88 -19.31 7.94
N ALA A 30 0.91 -20.28 8.86
CA ALA A 30 1.74 -20.20 10.05
C ALA A 30 3.23 -20.02 9.70
N LEU A 31 3.70 -20.76 8.69
CA LEU A 31 5.06 -20.65 8.17
C LEU A 31 5.33 -19.30 7.49
N ALA A 32 4.39 -18.81 6.66
CA ALA A 32 4.54 -17.54 5.95
C ALA A 32 4.62 -16.36 6.93
N ILE A 33 3.74 -16.33 7.94
CA ILE A 33 3.75 -15.30 8.99
C ILE A 33 5.04 -15.38 9.81
N PHE A 34 5.46 -16.58 10.22
CA PHE A 34 6.71 -16.79 10.94
C PHE A 34 7.93 -16.31 10.13
N ARG A 35 8.00 -16.63 8.84
CA ARG A 35 9.14 -16.25 7.98
C ARG A 35 9.17 -14.75 7.70
N ARG A 36 8.02 -14.09 7.54
CA ARG A 36 7.98 -12.77 6.89
C ARG A 36 7.50 -11.62 7.77
N MET A 37 6.54 -11.86 8.67
CA MET A 37 5.90 -10.80 9.46
C MET A 37 6.57 -10.59 10.82
N LEU A 38 7.40 -11.55 11.26
CA LEU A 38 8.08 -11.47 12.54
C LEU A 38 9.47 -10.83 12.43
N PRO A 39 9.84 -9.89 13.31
CA PRO A 39 11.22 -9.48 13.52
C PRO A 39 12.13 -10.64 13.92
N HIS A 40 13.44 -10.54 13.69
CA HIS A 40 14.39 -11.60 14.03
C HIS A 40 14.32 -12.04 15.49
N LEU A 41 14.19 -11.09 16.43
CA LEU A 41 14.07 -11.41 17.84
C LEU A 41 12.75 -12.15 18.15
N ALA A 42 11.62 -11.72 17.56
CA ALA A 42 10.34 -12.41 17.69
C ALA A 42 10.41 -13.86 17.16
N LYS A 43 11.12 -14.10 16.05
CA LYS A 43 11.34 -15.47 15.53
C LYS A 43 12.10 -16.34 16.53
N ASN A 44 13.15 -15.79 17.15
CA ASN A 44 13.93 -16.53 18.15
C ASN A 44 13.07 -16.90 19.37
N LEU A 45 12.23 -15.97 19.84
CA LEU A 45 11.30 -16.21 20.95
C LEU A 45 10.28 -17.30 20.60
N VAL A 46 9.66 -17.22 19.40
CA VAL A 46 8.71 -18.23 18.92
C VAL A 46 9.39 -19.60 18.80
N MET A 47 10.60 -19.67 18.25
CA MET A 47 11.35 -20.94 18.13
C MET A 47 11.71 -21.55 19.48
N ALA A 48 12.11 -20.73 20.45
CA ALA A 48 12.38 -21.19 21.81
C ALA A 48 11.11 -21.76 22.47
N MET A 49 9.95 -21.10 22.29
CA MET A 49 8.66 -21.52 22.87
C MET A 49 7.95 -22.65 22.12
N LEU A 50 8.36 -22.99 20.90
CA LEU A 50 7.64 -23.91 20.02
C LEU A 50 7.52 -25.33 20.59
N PHE A 51 8.60 -25.81 21.19
CA PHE A 51 8.70 -27.16 21.76
C PHE A 51 8.54 -27.20 23.28
N MET A 52 8.34 -26.04 23.93
CA MET A 52 8.12 -25.98 25.37
C MET A 52 6.71 -26.50 25.74
N PRO A 53 6.60 -27.48 26.65
CA PRO A 53 5.31 -28.01 27.08
C PRO A 53 4.56 -27.02 27.97
N THR A 54 5.26 -26.32 28.85
CA THR A 54 4.71 -25.35 29.81
C THR A 54 4.80 -23.90 29.30
N PRO A 55 3.90 -23.00 29.75
CA PRO A 55 4.05 -21.56 29.52
C PRO A 55 5.34 -20.99 30.11
N LEU A 56 5.95 -19.99 29.44
CA LEU A 56 7.19 -19.35 29.90
C LEU A 56 6.85 -18.12 30.75
N ALA A 57 7.38 -18.00 31.97
CA ALA A 57 7.14 -16.83 32.82
C ALA A 57 7.75 -15.55 32.22
N ILE A 58 7.08 -14.41 32.41
CA ILE A 58 7.55 -13.11 31.87
C ILE A 58 8.92 -12.74 32.45
N SER A 59 9.15 -13.01 33.74
CA SER A 59 10.45 -12.79 34.40
C SER A 59 11.61 -13.53 33.73
N ASP A 60 11.35 -14.74 33.24
CA ASP A 60 12.38 -15.59 32.65
C ASP A 60 12.69 -15.11 31.23
N LEU A 61 11.68 -14.63 30.51
CA LEU A 61 11.83 -13.99 29.20
C LEU A 61 12.65 -12.71 29.30
N GLU A 62 12.40 -11.87 30.30
CA GLU A 62 13.17 -10.63 30.53
C GLU A 62 14.65 -10.93 30.78
N THR A 63 14.96 -12.06 31.43
CA THR A 63 16.33 -12.51 31.68
C THR A 63 17.08 -12.88 30.39
N TRP A 64 16.37 -13.25 29.32
CA TRP A 64 16.99 -13.57 28.02
C TRP A 64 17.44 -12.32 27.24
N VAL A 65 16.98 -11.15 27.64
CA VAL A 65 17.28 -9.87 26.97
C VAL A 65 18.41 -9.17 27.71
N LYS A 66 19.44 -8.75 26.97
CA LYS A 66 20.52 -7.94 27.56
C LYS A 66 19.93 -6.63 28.12
N PRO A 67 20.44 -6.11 29.25
CA PRO A 67 19.94 -4.89 29.89
C PRO A 67 20.27 -3.59 29.12
N ASP A 68 20.56 -3.69 27.82
CA ASP A 68 20.87 -2.59 26.94
C ASP A 68 19.59 -1.96 26.34
N VAL A 69 19.59 -0.64 26.13
CA VAL A 69 18.42 0.14 25.70
C VAL A 69 17.87 -0.39 24.36
N ASP A 70 18.75 -0.72 23.43
CA ASP A 70 18.36 -1.22 22.12
C ASP A 70 17.76 -2.63 22.19
N SER A 71 18.30 -3.49 23.07
CA SER A 71 17.81 -4.85 23.27
C SER A 71 16.43 -4.87 23.95
N VAL A 72 16.25 -4.02 24.96
CA VAL A 72 14.96 -3.85 25.64
C VAL A 72 13.90 -3.30 24.69
N ARG A 73 14.24 -2.27 23.89
CA ARG A 73 13.33 -1.72 22.88
C ARG A 73 12.96 -2.76 21.82
N ALA A 74 13.91 -3.53 21.33
CA ALA A 74 13.66 -4.59 20.35
C ALA A 74 12.77 -5.71 20.92
N SER A 75 12.95 -6.06 22.20
CA SER A 75 12.11 -7.04 22.90
C SER A 75 10.68 -6.54 23.07
N ALA A 76 10.51 -5.31 23.57
CA ALA A 76 9.19 -4.69 23.70
C ALA A 76 8.45 -4.60 22.36
N TYR A 77 9.16 -4.22 21.29
CA TYR A 77 8.61 -4.20 19.94
C TYR A 77 8.20 -5.58 19.44
N SER A 78 9.03 -6.60 19.69
CA SER A 78 8.76 -7.99 19.30
C SER A 78 7.55 -8.56 20.04
N ASN A 79 7.45 -8.33 21.35
CA ASN A 79 6.31 -8.75 22.17
C ASN A 79 5.02 -8.05 21.74
N ASN A 80 5.08 -6.75 21.41
CA ASN A 80 3.94 -6.02 20.90
C ASN A 80 3.43 -6.61 19.57
N ILE A 81 4.31 -6.89 18.60
CA ILE A 81 3.91 -7.52 17.33
C ILE A 81 3.31 -8.91 17.56
N LEU A 82 3.94 -9.73 18.41
CA LEU A 82 3.45 -11.07 18.70
C LEU A 82 2.07 -11.06 19.38
N GLY A 83 1.82 -10.09 20.25
CA GLY A 83 0.52 -9.87 20.89
C GLY A 83 -0.54 -9.32 19.91
N ARG A 84 -0.16 -8.42 19.00
CA ARG A 84 -1.05 -7.87 17.96
C ARG A 84 -1.47 -8.93 16.96
N LEU A 85 -0.55 -9.80 16.54
CA LEU A 85 -0.85 -10.95 15.67
C LEU A 85 -1.54 -12.11 16.39
N LYS A 86 -1.82 -12.01 17.70
CA LYS A 86 -2.43 -13.10 18.50
C LYS A 86 -1.66 -14.42 18.40
N ILE A 87 -0.34 -14.34 18.23
CA ILE A 87 0.57 -15.49 18.26
C ILE A 87 0.93 -15.81 19.71
N LEU A 88 1.10 -14.77 20.53
CA LEU A 88 1.37 -14.85 21.95
C LEU A 88 0.12 -14.56 22.75
N GLU A 89 -0.25 -15.47 23.63
CA GLU A 89 -1.35 -15.35 24.58
C GLU A 89 -0.77 -15.22 25.99
N GLU A 90 -1.27 -14.25 26.75
CA GLU A 90 -0.96 -14.12 28.17
C GLU A 90 -1.78 -15.13 28.96
N THR A 91 -1.08 -16.03 29.64
CA THR A 91 -1.65 -17.06 30.50
C THR A 91 -0.99 -17.01 31.88
N ARG A 92 -1.45 -17.86 32.79
CA ARG A 92 -0.82 -18.05 34.09
C ARG A 92 -0.12 -19.41 34.08
N ASN A 93 1.13 -19.43 34.54
CA ASN A 93 1.87 -20.69 34.70
C ASN A 93 1.34 -21.48 35.91
N ASP A 94 1.81 -22.71 36.09
CA ASP A 94 1.42 -23.60 37.21
C ASP A 94 1.66 -22.96 38.60
N GLN A 95 2.59 -22.00 38.69
CA GLN A 95 2.88 -21.20 39.90
C GLN A 95 2.06 -19.90 40.00
N ASN A 96 0.99 -19.75 39.22
CA ASN A 96 0.12 -18.56 39.16
C ASN A 96 0.84 -17.24 38.77
N ARG A 97 2.04 -17.34 38.19
CA ARG A 97 2.80 -16.21 37.65
C ARG A 97 2.34 -15.88 36.23
N PRO A 98 2.36 -14.60 35.81
CA PRO A 98 2.06 -14.24 34.44
C PRO A 98 3.09 -14.88 33.51
N ALA A 99 2.61 -15.51 32.45
CA ALA A 99 3.41 -16.28 31.52
C ALA A 99 2.90 -16.13 30.09
N TYR A 100 3.79 -16.29 29.14
CA TYR A 100 3.49 -16.29 27.73
C TYR A 100 3.34 -17.71 27.21
N GLN A 101 2.28 -17.94 26.43
CA GLN A 101 2.05 -19.17 25.70
C GLN A 101 1.79 -18.87 24.22
N LEU A 102 2.31 -19.70 23.33
CA LEU A 102 1.97 -19.61 21.91
C LEU A 102 0.54 -20.12 21.70
N ASN A 103 -0.21 -19.45 20.82
CA ASN A 103 -1.52 -19.92 20.38
C ASN A 103 -1.43 -21.40 19.95
N LYS A 104 -2.34 -22.22 20.49
CA LYS A 104 -2.35 -23.68 20.30
C LYS A 104 -2.42 -24.07 18.82
N ALA A 105 -3.23 -23.36 18.03
CA ALA A 105 -3.37 -23.63 16.60
C ALA A 105 -2.06 -23.31 15.87
N PHE A 106 -1.51 -22.11 16.11
CA PHE A 106 -0.24 -21.67 15.51
C PHE A 106 0.92 -22.60 15.88
N ARG A 107 1.04 -22.99 17.16
CA ARG A 107 2.07 -23.91 17.65
C ARG A 107 1.98 -25.27 16.94
N LYS A 108 0.77 -25.84 16.81
CA LYS A 108 0.56 -27.14 16.14
C LYS A 108 0.92 -27.05 14.67
N SER A 109 0.42 -26.03 13.97
CA SER A 109 0.62 -25.85 12.53
C SER A 109 2.07 -25.53 12.16
N LEU A 110 2.75 -24.69 12.95
CA LEU A 110 4.17 -24.40 12.74
C LEU A 110 5.05 -25.63 13.02
N ARG A 111 4.72 -26.44 14.03
CA ARG A 111 5.40 -27.72 14.26
C ARG A 111 5.23 -28.66 13.06
N LEU A 112 4.00 -28.84 12.56
CA LEU A 112 3.73 -29.67 11.38
C LEU A 112 4.51 -29.18 10.15
N ALA A 113 4.53 -27.86 9.92
CA ALA A 113 5.28 -27.25 8.83
C ALA A 113 6.79 -27.51 8.92
N LEU A 114 7.37 -27.49 10.12
CA LEU A 114 8.81 -27.71 10.31
C LEU A 114 9.22 -29.18 10.32
N THR A 115 8.37 -30.07 10.83
CA THR A 115 8.65 -31.51 10.87
C THR A 115 8.23 -32.23 9.58
N GLY A 116 7.62 -31.52 8.63
CA GLY A 116 7.10 -32.09 7.38
C GLY A 116 6.03 -33.15 7.60
N GLY A 117 5.26 -33.05 8.70
CA GLY A 117 4.31 -34.08 9.12
C GLY A 117 2.87 -33.73 8.79
N GLY A 118 2.10 -34.70 8.27
CA GLY A 118 0.65 -34.64 8.10
C GLY A 118 0.17 -34.55 6.64
N ASP A 119 -1.09 -34.98 6.40
CA ASP A 119 -1.77 -34.96 5.08
C ASP A 119 -2.40 -33.60 4.73
N HIS A 120 -1.80 -32.50 5.20
CA HIS A 120 -2.50 -31.21 5.19
C HIS A 120 -2.53 -30.52 3.81
N ARG A 121 -1.86 -31.06 2.77
CA ARG A 121 -1.82 -30.56 1.36
C ARG A 121 -1.64 -29.04 1.21
N SER A 122 -1.19 -28.36 2.27
CA SER A 122 -1.26 -26.90 2.39
C SER A 122 -0.13 -26.18 1.68
N PHE A 123 0.87 -26.93 1.19
CA PHE A 123 2.00 -26.41 0.41
C PHE A 123 1.81 -26.62 -1.09
N GLY A 124 0.56 -26.81 -1.53
CA GLY A 124 0.22 -27.21 -2.90
C GLY A 124 0.54 -28.68 -3.16
N VAL A 125 -0.18 -29.28 -4.11
CA VAL A 125 0.13 -30.64 -4.59
C VAL A 125 0.83 -30.50 -5.94
N PRO A 126 2.14 -30.82 -6.04
CA PRO A 126 2.82 -30.87 -7.32
C PRO A 126 2.12 -31.87 -8.24
N SER A 127 1.90 -31.52 -9.50
CA SER A 127 1.27 -32.42 -10.46
C SER A 127 2.28 -33.49 -10.87
N SER A 128 2.03 -34.77 -10.53
CA SER A 128 2.80 -35.94 -11.01
C SER A 128 2.62 -36.24 -12.50
N THR A 129 1.82 -35.42 -13.14
CA THR A 129 1.56 -35.25 -14.56
C THR A 129 2.74 -34.87 -15.48
N PRO A 130 3.43 -35.72 -16.29
CA PRO A 130 4.47 -35.19 -17.19
C PRO A 130 3.86 -34.22 -18.21
N ASP A 131 4.28 -32.95 -18.19
CA ASP A 131 3.81 -31.94 -19.13
C ASP A 131 4.47 -32.18 -20.49
N LYS A 132 3.68 -32.15 -21.56
CA LYS A 132 4.16 -32.34 -22.93
C LYS A 132 4.97 -31.13 -23.41
N ASN A 133 4.77 -29.96 -22.79
CA ASN A 133 5.48 -28.71 -23.06
C ASN A 133 5.88 -28.04 -21.74
N GLU A 134 6.96 -28.46 -21.10
CA GLU A 134 7.44 -27.80 -19.87
C GLU A 134 7.54 -26.29 -20.04
N VAL A 135 6.92 -25.54 -19.12
CA VAL A 135 6.97 -24.08 -19.15
C VAL A 135 8.33 -23.63 -18.64
N THR A 136 9.09 -22.94 -19.47
CA THR A 136 10.39 -22.39 -19.06
C THR A 136 10.22 -21.22 -18.10
N LEU A 137 11.18 -21.05 -17.18
CA LEU A 137 11.19 -19.92 -16.25
C LEU A 137 11.18 -18.56 -16.97
N ASP A 138 11.89 -18.47 -18.10
CA ASP A 138 11.95 -17.25 -18.92
C ASP A 138 10.58 -16.87 -19.53
N PHE A 139 9.80 -17.88 -19.94
CA PHE A 139 8.43 -17.66 -20.40
C PHE A 139 7.53 -17.16 -19.27
N LEU A 140 7.61 -17.75 -18.07
CA LEU A 140 6.84 -17.31 -16.91
C LEU A 140 7.19 -15.88 -16.50
N ASP A 141 8.47 -15.52 -16.52
CA ASP A 141 8.93 -14.17 -16.19
C ASP A 141 8.45 -13.15 -17.24
N THR A 142 8.49 -13.51 -18.53
CA THR A 142 7.98 -12.67 -19.61
C THR A 142 6.46 -12.48 -19.53
N TYR A 143 5.71 -13.56 -19.29
CA TYR A 143 4.26 -13.51 -19.12
C TYR A 143 3.86 -12.64 -17.93
N ALA A 144 4.48 -12.86 -16.77
CA ALA A 144 4.20 -12.09 -15.56
C ALA A 144 4.47 -10.60 -15.77
N ARG A 145 5.58 -10.27 -16.45
CA ARG A 145 5.91 -8.88 -16.79
C ARG A 145 4.88 -8.27 -17.73
N GLN A 146 4.46 -8.97 -18.79
CA GLN A 146 3.48 -8.45 -19.75
C GLN A 146 2.11 -8.18 -19.11
N GLN A 147 1.60 -9.10 -18.28
CA GLN A 147 0.33 -8.90 -17.59
C GLN A 147 0.42 -7.75 -16.58
N TRP A 148 1.49 -7.74 -15.76
CA TRP A 148 1.68 -6.70 -14.75
C TRP A 148 1.88 -5.32 -15.36
N GLU A 149 2.75 -5.19 -16.37
CA GLU A 149 2.92 -3.93 -17.10
C GLU A 149 1.63 -3.51 -17.80
N GLY A 150 0.85 -4.46 -18.31
CA GLY A 150 -0.48 -4.20 -18.88
C GLY A 150 -1.42 -3.48 -17.92
N ILE A 151 -1.44 -3.91 -16.65
CA ILE A 151 -2.19 -3.25 -15.57
C ILE A 151 -1.68 -1.83 -15.32
N LEU A 152 -0.37 -1.66 -15.22
CA LEU A 152 0.24 -0.35 -15.00
C LEU A 152 0.00 0.60 -16.19
N TYR A 153 0.04 0.10 -17.43
CA TYR A 153 -0.28 0.89 -18.62
C TYR A 153 -1.71 1.39 -18.63
N TYR A 154 -2.68 0.63 -18.11
CA TYR A 154 -4.04 1.13 -18.01
C TYR A 154 -4.17 2.24 -16.98
N VAL A 155 -3.50 2.12 -15.82
CA VAL A 155 -3.48 3.19 -14.80
C VAL A 155 -2.82 4.46 -15.37
N VAL A 156 -1.72 4.32 -16.12
CA VAL A 156 -1.02 5.45 -16.77
C VAL A 156 -1.81 6.00 -17.96
N GLY A 157 -2.42 5.14 -18.78
CA GLY A 157 -3.24 5.51 -19.93
C GLY A 157 -4.51 6.25 -19.52
N SER A 158 -4.99 6.02 -18.30
CA SER A 158 -6.03 6.80 -17.65
C SER A 158 -5.58 8.23 -17.31
N ALA A 159 -4.31 8.60 -17.42
CA ALA A 159 -3.85 9.96 -17.13
C ALA A 159 -3.93 10.92 -18.34
N GLY A 160 -4.49 10.49 -19.49
CA GLY A 160 -4.94 11.41 -20.55
C GLY A 160 -3.95 11.77 -21.65
N GLN A 161 -2.85 11.03 -21.83
CA GLN A 161 -2.04 11.10 -23.06
C GLN A 161 -2.19 9.80 -23.83
N GLY A 162 -2.77 9.88 -25.04
CA GLY A 162 -3.17 8.77 -25.92
C GLY A 162 -2.03 7.90 -26.46
N LEU A 163 -1.14 7.41 -25.61
CA LEU A 163 -0.19 6.33 -25.87
C LEU A 163 -0.85 4.95 -25.61
N GLY A 164 -2.18 4.89 -25.66
CA GLY A 164 -2.99 3.71 -25.36
C GLY A 164 -2.82 2.62 -26.40
N GLY A 165 -1.77 1.80 -26.24
CA GLY A 165 -1.92 0.38 -26.55
C GLY A 165 -3.09 -0.11 -25.71
N ALA A 166 -4.22 -0.42 -26.34
CA ALA A 166 -5.41 -0.93 -25.70
C ALA A 166 -5.12 -2.30 -25.08
N VAL A 167 -4.48 -2.32 -23.91
CA VAL A 167 -4.44 -3.53 -23.10
C VAL A 167 -5.84 -3.67 -22.53
N ASN A 168 -6.59 -4.61 -23.10
CA ASN A 168 -7.92 -4.95 -22.63
C ASN A 168 -7.79 -5.67 -21.29
N ILE A 169 -7.85 -4.88 -20.22
CA ILE A 169 -7.94 -5.38 -18.85
C ILE A 169 -9.36 -5.91 -18.60
N THR A 170 -9.44 -7.00 -17.83
CA THR A 170 -10.70 -7.65 -17.46
C THR A 170 -11.60 -6.72 -16.63
N ALA A 171 -12.92 -6.97 -16.65
CA ALA A 171 -13.87 -6.09 -15.96
C ALA A 171 -13.65 -6.08 -14.44
N GLY A 172 -13.32 -7.23 -13.84
CA GLY A 172 -13.07 -7.34 -12.41
C GLY A 172 -11.82 -6.56 -11.95
N THR A 173 -10.77 -6.55 -12.77
CA THR A 173 -9.54 -5.80 -12.46
C THR A 173 -9.73 -4.29 -12.65
N LYS A 174 -10.63 -3.84 -13.54
CA LYS A 174 -11.06 -2.43 -13.61
C LYS A 174 -11.86 -2.02 -12.38
N GLU A 175 -12.84 -2.83 -11.96
CA GLU A 175 -13.62 -2.57 -10.74
C GLU A 175 -12.71 -2.54 -9.51
N LEU A 176 -11.68 -3.39 -9.47
CA LEU A 176 -10.67 -3.37 -8.42
C LEU A 176 -9.87 -2.05 -8.41
N LEU A 177 -9.43 -1.58 -9.58
CA LEU A 177 -8.67 -0.33 -9.67
C LEU A 177 -9.52 0.90 -9.32
N GLU A 178 -10.82 0.87 -9.64
CA GLU A 178 -11.77 1.93 -9.28
C GLU A 178 -12.11 1.91 -7.78
N SER A 179 -12.39 0.72 -7.21
CA SER A 179 -12.71 0.56 -5.79
C SER A 179 -11.52 0.86 -4.88
N GLY A 180 -10.31 0.47 -5.29
CA GLY A 180 -9.06 0.86 -4.63
C GLY A 180 -8.70 2.33 -4.79
N GLY A 181 -9.51 3.10 -5.54
CA GLY A 181 -9.32 4.53 -5.74
C GLY A 181 -8.07 4.86 -6.54
N PHE A 182 -7.49 3.92 -7.29
CA PHE A 182 -6.31 4.18 -8.14
C PHE A 182 -6.69 4.88 -9.45
N VAL A 183 -7.90 4.60 -9.94
CA VAL A 183 -8.47 5.19 -11.15
C VAL A 183 -9.87 5.71 -10.82
N MET A 184 -10.19 6.91 -11.28
CA MET A 184 -11.54 7.49 -11.24
C MET A 184 -12.11 7.56 -12.65
N THR A 185 -13.23 6.89 -12.88
CA THR A 185 -13.94 6.98 -14.16
C THR A 185 -14.92 8.15 -14.13
N LYS A 186 -14.66 9.17 -14.96
CA LYS A 186 -15.55 10.32 -15.15
C LYS A 186 -16.11 10.29 -16.56
N GLY A 187 -17.31 9.75 -16.70
CA GLY A 187 -17.93 9.52 -18.01
C GLY A 187 -17.25 8.37 -18.76
N ARG A 188 -16.78 8.61 -19.99
CA ARG A 188 -16.09 7.60 -20.81
C ARG A 188 -14.57 7.58 -20.58
N ASN A 189 -14.03 8.58 -19.88
CA ASN A 189 -12.61 8.71 -19.64
C ASN A 189 -12.27 8.32 -18.20
N ALA A 190 -11.30 7.43 -18.08
CA ALA A 190 -10.64 7.14 -16.81
C ALA A 190 -9.62 8.25 -16.52
N TYR A 191 -9.47 8.61 -15.26
CA TYR A 191 -8.51 9.58 -14.72
C TYR A 191 -7.69 8.92 -13.61
N ILE A 192 -6.37 9.10 -13.61
CA ILE A 192 -5.54 8.66 -12.49
C ILE A 192 -5.82 9.49 -11.24
N THR A 193 -5.79 8.87 -10.06
CA THR A 193 -5.93 9.59 -8.78
C THR A 193 -4.56 9.85 -8.14
N ARG A 194 -4.54 10.64 -7.06
CA ARG A 194 -3.34 10.84 -6.24
C ARG A 194 -2.76 9.53 -5.71
N ASP A 195 -3.63 8.63 -5.28
CA ASP A 195 -3.25 7.33 -4.71
C ASP A 195 -2.83 6.36 -5.80
N GLY A 196 -3.46 6.42 -6.98
CA GLY A 196 -3.05 5.71 -8.19
C GLY A 196 -1.65 6.09 -8.65
N PHE A 197 -1.32 7.38 -8.64
CA PHE A 197 0.06 7.79 -8.93
C PHE A 197 1.01 7.32 -7.84
N SER A 198 0.66 7.47 -6.56
CA SER A 198 1.48 6.95 -5.46
C SER A 198 1.71 5.45 -5.54
N PHE A 199 0.75 4.70 -6.08
CA PHE A 199 0.85 3.27 -6.37
C PHE A 199 1.89 3.01 -7.47
N LEU A 200 1.85 3.74 -8.58
CA LEU A 200 2.84 3.61 -9.66
C LEU A 200 4.29 3.85 -9.22
N LEU A 201 4.52 4.71 -8.21
CA LEU A 201 5.87 5.00 -7.72
C LEU A 201 6.43 3.95 -6.75
N GLN A 202 5.61 3.02 -6.28
CA GLN A 202 6.06 2.00 -5.34
C GLN A 202 6.90 0.94 -6.04
N GLU A 203 7.70 0.21 -5.26
CA GLU A 203 8.38 -0.98 -5.75
C GLU A 203 7.37 -2.07 -6.15
N THR A 204 7.70 -2.89 -7.15
CA THR A 204 6.82 -3.95 -7.67
C THR A 204 6.19 -4.82 -6.58
N ASN A 205 6.97 -5.25 -5.58
CA ASN A 205 6.45 -6.06 -4.46
C ASN A 205 5.41 -5.28 -3.64
N ALA A 206 5.66 -3.99 -3.38
CA ALA A 206 4.74 -3.15 -2.62
C ALA A 206 3.47 -2.81 -3.43
N GLN A 207 3.59 -2.65 -4.75
CA GLN A 207 2.44 -2.49 -5.65
C GLN A 207 1.54 -3.74 -5.59
N ILE A 208 2.10 -4.94 -5.77
CA ILE A 208 1.34 -6.19 -5.72
C ILE A 208 0.58 -6.34 -4.41
N TRP A 209 1.25 -6.12 -3.27
CA TRP A 209 0.58 -6.18 -1.97
C TRP A 209 -0.53 -5.15 -1.80
N THR A 210 -0.35 -3.94 -2.34
CA THR A 210 -1.40 -2.90 -2.28
C THR A 210 -2.61 -3.33 -3.09
N LEU A 211 -2.40 -3.87 -4.29
CA LEU A 211 -3.47 -4.39 -5.14
C LEU A 211 -4.18 -5.58 -4.49
N LEU A 212 -3.43 -6.51 -3.88
CA LEU A 212 -3.98 -7.67 -3.18
C LEU A 212 -4.76 -7.29 -1.92
N ILE A 213 -4.35 -6.26 -1.19
CA ILE A 213 -5.09 -5.75 -0.02
C ILE A 213 -6.42 -5.14 -0.47
N GLU A 214 -6.43 -4.37 -1.56
CA GLU A 214 -7.69 -3.87 -2.12
C GLU A 214 -8.56 -5.02 -2.64
N TYR A 215 -7.97 -6.07 -3.21
CA TYR A 215 -8.70 -7.26 -3.62
C TYR A 215 -9.33 -7.98 -2.42
N LEU A 216 -8.64 -8.05 -1.29
CA LEU A 216 -9.18 -8.62 -0.05
C LEU A 216 -10.34 -7.80 0.54
N LYS A 217 -10.31 -6.47 0.41
CA LYS A 217 -11.44 -5.63 0.81
C LYS A 217 -12.63 -5.81 -0.15
N LEU A 218 -12.35 -5.99 -1.44
CA LEU A 218 -13.36 -6.25 -2.46
C LEU A 218 -14.00 -7.64 -2.28
N SER A 219 -13.22 -8.64 -1.88
CA SER A 219 -13.68 -10.03 -1.73
C SER A 219 -14.72 -10.17 -0.61
N GLU A 220 -14.65 -9.34 0.44
CA GLU A 220 -15.70 -9.25 1.47
C GLU A 220 -17.06 -8.83 0.86
N ARG A 221 -17.06 -7.91 -0.12
CA ARG A 221 -18.28 -7.51 -0.84
C ARG A 221 -18.79 -8.60 -1.77
N LEU A 222 -17.89 -9.42 -2.32
CA LEU A 222 -18.20 -10.55 -3.19
C LEU A 222 -18.59 -11.83 -2.43
N GLN A 223 -18.75 -11.77 -1.09
CA GLN A 223 -19.06 -12.91 -0.22
C GLN A 223 -18.06 -14.07 -0.29
N MET A 224 -16.79 -13.77 -0.57
CA MET A 224 -15.70 -14.75 -0.49
C MET A 224 -15.17 -14.85 0.94
N ASP A 225 -14.76 -16.04 1.39
CA ASP A 225 -14.12 -16.18 2.70
C ASP A 225 -12.71 -15.58 2.64
N SER A 226 -12.49 -14.50 3.39
CA SER A 226 -11.20 -13.80 3.46
C SER A 226 -10.08 -14.69 4.01
N VAL A 227 -10.41 -15.70 4.84
CA VAL A 227 -9.43 -16.67 5.35
C VAL A 227 -8.91 -17.57 4.23
N ASP A 228 -9.78 -18.05 3.36
CA ASP A 228 -9.41 -18.92 2.23
C ASP A 228 -8.55 -18.17 1.21
N VAL A 229 -8.85 -16.89 0.97
CA VAL A 229 -8.07 -16.02 0.07
C VAL A 229 -6.68 -15.75 0.65
N LEU A 230 -6.60 -15.33 1.92
CA LEU A 230 -5.32 -15.06 2.59
C LEU A 230 -4.44 -16.30 2.67
N SER A 231 -5.02 -17.44 3.05
CA SER A 231 -4.28 -18.69 3.15
C SER A 231 -3.74 -19.17 1.81
N PHE A 232 -4.50 -18.96 0.74
CA PHE A 232 -4.04 -19.28 -0.60
C PHE A 232 -2.90 -18.36 -1.05
N LEU A 233 -2.95 -17.05 -0.77
CA LEU A 233 -1.83 -16.14 -1.05
C LEU A 233 -0.54 -16.55 -0.34
N PHE A 234 -0.62 -16.95 0.93
CA PHE A 234 0.54 -17.44 1.66
C PHE A 234 1.04 -18.79 1.15
N THR A 235 0.12 -19.64 0.70
CA THR A 235 0.46 -20.91 0.04
C THR A 235 1.22 -20.64 -1.26
N LEU A 236 0.73 -19.74 -2.11
CA LEU A 236 1.39 -19.34 -3.37
C LEU A 236 2.81 -18.80 -3.15
N GLY A 237 3.04 -18.05 -2.07
CA GLY A 237 4.37 -17.56 -1.70
C GLY A 237 5.36 -18.65 -1.28
N SER A 238 4.85 -19.82 -0.87
CA SER A 238 5.68 -20.98 -0.49
C SER A 238 5.95 -21.97 -1.62
N LEU A 239 5.36 -21.76 -2.80
CA LEU A 239 5.51 -22.64 -3.95
C LEU A 239 6.85 -22.46 -4.65
N GLU A 240 7.27 -23.49 -5.39
CA GLU A 240 8.50 -23.48 -6.17
C GLU A 240 8.26 -23.01 -7.60
N LEU A 241 9.21 -22.24 -8.12
CA LEU A 241 9.16 -21.74 -9.49
C LEU A 241 9.40 -22.88 -10.48
N GLY A 242 8.60 -22.91 -11.55
CA GLY A 242 8.72 -23.91 -12.61
C GLY A 242 8.02 -25.25 -12.32
N VAL A 243 7.40 -25.40 -11.15
CA VAL A 243 6.61 -26.59 -10.79
C VAL A 243 5.13 -26.35 -11.11
N SER A 244 4.47 -27.36 -11.67
CA SER A 244 3.02 -27.33 -11.90
C SER A 244 2.26 -27.87 -10.71
N TYR A 245 1.17 -27.22 -10.32
CA TYR A 245 0.33 -27.60 -9.18
C TYR A 245 -1.10 -27.88 -9.64
N THR A 246 -1.76 -28.86 -9.02
CA THR A 246 -3.13 -29.29 -9.36
C THR A 246 -4.20 -28.46 -8.66
N THR A 247 -5.33 -28.23 -9.33
CA THR A 247 -6.48 -27.49 -8.77
C THR A 247 -7.50 -28.35 -8.02
N GLU A 248 -7.29 -29.66 -7.93
CA GLU A 248 -8.28 -30.63 -7.42
C GLU A 248 -8.69 -30.42 -5.95
N ASN A 249 -7.80 -29.85 -5.13
CA ASN A 249 -8.05 -29.62 -3.71
C ASN A 249 -8.41 -28.17 -3.38
N LEU A 250 -8.64 -27.33 -4.38
CA LEU A 250 -8.95 -25.92 -4.17
C LEU A 250 -10.41 -25.72 -3.81
N THR A 251 -10.68 -24.81 -2.88
CA THR A 251 -12.04 -24.36 -2.58
C THR A 251 -12.62 -23.61 -3.78
N PRO A 252 -13.96 -23.53 -3.94
CA PRO A 252 -14.56 -22.77 -5.05
C PRO A 252 -14.10 -21.30 -5.06
N THR A 253 -13.88 -20.71 -3.88
CA THR A 253 -13.32 -19.36 -3.73
C THR A 253 -11.89 -19.28 -4.27
N GLN A 254 -11.03 -20.26 -3.95
CA GLN A 254 -9.66 -20.32 -4.45
C GLN A 254 -9.60 -20.53 -5.98
N ALA A 255 -10.55 -21.27 -6.55
CA ALA A 255 -10.63 -21.47 -7.99
C ALA A 255 -11.00 -20.18 -8.74
N HIS A 256 -11.94 -19.39 -8.23
CA HIS A 256 -12.25 -18.06 -8.78
C HIS A 256 -11.06 -17.11 -8.63
N MET A 257 -10.44 -17.10 -7.46
CA MET A 257 -9.25 -16.30 -7.19
C MET A 257 -8.10 -16.65 -8.14
N LEU A 258 -7.94 -17.91 -8.52
CA LEU A 258 -6.92 -18.34 -9.47
C LEU A 258 -7.07 -17.67 -10.84
N ASP A 259 -8.32 -17.47 -11.30
CA ASP A 259 -8.60 -16.75 -12.54
C ASP A 259 -8.21 -15.26 -12.40
N ASP A 260 -8.59 -14.62 -11.29
CA ASP A 260 -8.22 -13.21 -11.00
C ASP A 260 -6.68 -13.04 -10.87
N LEU A 261 -6.00 -13.97 -10.20
CA LEU A 261 -4.54 -13.97 -10.05
C LEU A 261 -3.82 -14.25 -11.37
N SER A 262 -4.48 -14.92 -12.31
CA SER A 262 -3.95 -15.11 -13.66
C SER A 262 -4.00 -13.82 -14.47
N ASP A 263 -5.05 -13.02 -14.31
CA ASP A 263 -5.14 -11.68 -14.90
C ASP A 263 -4.06 -10.74 -14.33
N PHE A 264 -3.69 -10.89 -13.05
CA PHE A 264 -2.58 -10.14 -12.45
C PHE A 264 -1.19 -10.63 -12.89
N GLY A 265 -1.09 -11.79 -13.55
CA GLY A 265 0.20 -12.42 -13.88
C GLY A 265 0.93 -13.02 -12.68
N ILE A 266 0.26 -13.18 -11.53
CA ILE A 266 0.81 -13.84 -10.34
C ILE A 266 0.86 -15.36 -10.55
N VAL A 267 -0.13 -15.88 -11.26
CA VAL A 267 -0.23 -17.29 -11.63
C VAL A 267 -0.35 -17.40 -13.14
N TYR A 268 0.29 -18.40 -13.74
CA TYR A 268 0.07 -18.76 -15.13
C TYR A 268 -0.82 -20.00 -15.20
N ARG A 269 -1.90 -19.91 -15.97
CA ARG A 269 -2.82 -21.01 -16.28
C ARG A 269 -2.95 -21.14 -17.79
N ARG A 270 -2.96 -22.36 -18.31
CA ARG A 270 -3.20 -22.58 -19.74
C ARG A 270 -4.70 -22.49 -20.01
N ALA A 271 -5.08 -21.79 -21.09
CA ALA A 271 -6.48 -21.71 -21.51
C ALA A 271 -7.07 -23.10 -21.85
N SER A 272 -6.23 -24.05 -22.28
CA SER A 272 -6.61 -25.41 -22.65
C SER A 272 -6.65 -26.40 -21.48
N ASP A 273 -5.85 -26.19 -20.43
CA ASP A 273 -5.81 -27.05 -19.24
C ASP A 273 -6.03 -26.21 -17.99
N LYS A 274 -7.27 -26.26 -17.51
CA LYS A 274 -7.69 -25.60 -16.29
C LYS A 274 -7.31 -26.38 -15.02
N SER A 275 -6.88 -27.63 -15.12
CA SER A 275 -6.56 -28.47 -13.96
C SER A 275 -5.22 -28.12 -13.29
N ARG A 276 -4.39 -27.31 -13.96
CA ARG A 276 -3.04 -26.98 -13.50
C ARG A 276 -2.76 -25.49 -13.50
N TYR A 277 -1.87 -25.10 -12.60
CA TYR A 277 -1.36 -23.74 -12.52
C TYR A 277 0.12 -23.71 -12.18
N TYR A 278 0.78 -22.63 -12.62
CA TYR A 278 2.20 -22.38 -12.44
C TYR A 278 2.38 -21.05 -11.68
N PRO A 279 3.04 -21.03 -10.50
CA PRO A 279 3.35 -19.78 -9.83
C PRO A 279 4.42 -19.01 -10.63
N THR A 280 4.21 -17.70 -10.82
CA THR A 280 5.23 -16.84 -11.42
C THR A 280 6.19 -16.30 -10.36
N ARG A 281 7.26 -15.63 -10.79
CA ARG A 281 8.18 -14.96 -9.88
C ARG A 281 7.47 -13.91 -9.01
N LEU A 282 6.38 -13.31 -9.48
CA LEU A 282 5.57 -12.37 -8.69
C LEU A 282 4.93 -13.06 -7.46
N ALA A 283 4.48 -14.31 -7.59
CA ALA A 283 3.90 -15.07 -6.48
C ALA A 283 4.94 -15.46 -5.43
N THR A 284 6.09 -15.97 -5.85
CA THR A 284 7.14 -16.45 -4.93
C THR A 284 7.90 -15.31 -4.26
N THR A 285 7.97 -14.15 -4.91
CA THR A 285 8.54 -12.93 -4.34
C THR A 285 7.55 -12.16 -3.46
N LEU A 286 6.25 -12.49 -3.49
CA LEU A 286 5.24 -11.92 -2.60
C LEU A 286 5.65 -12.06 -1.12
N THR A 287 6.20 -13.24 -0.76
CA THR A 287 6.67 -13.55 0.59
C THR A 287 8.19 -13.49 0.76
N SER A 288 8.94 -13.01 -0.25
CA SER A 288 10.41 -12.92 -0.22
C SER A 288 10.91 -11.48 -0.32
N ASP A 289 12.15 -11.19 0.10
CA ASP A 289 12.79 -9.86 -0.09
C ASP A 289 13.46 -9.72 -1.47
N SER A 290 13.48 -10.79 -2.26
CA SER A 290 14.03 -10.76 -3.62
C SER A 290 13.16 -9.89 -4.55
N PRO A 291 13.78 -9.16 -5.49
CA PRO A 291 13.04 -8.34 -6.44
C PRO A 291 12.11 -9.21 -7.30
N ALA A 292 10.82 -8.82 -7.39
CA ALA A 292 9.78 -9.52 -8.15
C ALA A 292 10.08 -9.71 -9.63
N LEU A 293 10.65 -8.69 -10.26
CA LEU A 293 11.00 -8.68 -11.66
C LEU A 293 12.46 -8.26 -11.81
N LEU A 294 13.26 -9.11 -12.45
CA LEU A 294 14.61 -8.73 -12.88
C LEU A 294 14.47 -7.79 -14.07
N ASN A 295 15.07 -6.60 -14.02
CA ASN A 295 14.99 -5.63 -15.11
C ASN A 295 16.10 -5.94 -16.14
N THR A 296 15.77 -6.66 -17.22
CA THR A 296 16.74 -7.10 -18.25
C THR A 296 17.21 -5.98 -19.19
N SER A 297 16.99 -4.71 -18.85
CA SER A 297 17.31 -3.56 -19.72
C SER A 297 18.76 -3.05 -19.61
N ILE A 298 19.62 -3.75 -18.87
CA ILE A 298 21.07 -3.53 -18.87
C ILE A 298 21.71 -4.79 -19.45
N SER A 299 22.34 -4.64 -20.61
CA SER A 299 23.02 -5.70 -21.35
C SER A 299 23.83 -6.62 -20.43
N ALA A 300 23.61 -7.93 -20.56
CA ALA A 300 24.43 -8.99 -19.98
C ALA A 300 25.83 -9.05 -20.64
N THR A 301 26.54 -7.93 -20.71
CA THR A 301 27.87 -7.82 -21.32
C THR A 301 28.89 -7.11 -20.42
N SER A 302 28.81 -7.27 -19.11
CA SER A 302 29.99 -7.00 -18.27
C SER A 302 30.20 -8.07 -17.20
N LEU A 303 31.29 -8.81 -17.42
CA LEU A 303 32.05 -9.65 -16.48
C LEU A 303 31.42 -10.99 -16.12
N GLY A 304 31.76 -12.00 -16.94
CA GLY A 304 31.71 -13.39 -16.54
C GLY A 304 32.56 -13.62 -15.30
N VAL A 305 31.90 -13.83 -14.17
CA VAL A 305 32.49 -14.41 -12.97
C VAL A 305 31.61 -15.59 -12.59
N THR A 306 32.14 -16.78 -12.81
CA THR A 306 31.63 -18.04 -12.26
C THR A 306 31.61 -17.95 -10.73
N PRO A 307 30.51 -18.32 -10.04
CA PRO A 307 30.47 -18.28 -8.60
C PRO A 307 31.21 -19.51 -8.05
N THR A 308 32.50 -19.36 -7.77
CA THR A 308 33.22 -20.25 -6.86
C THR A 308 33.23 -19.62 -5.47
N GLY A 309 33.05 -20.47 -4.46
CA GLY A 309 32.55 -20.11 -3.14
C GLY A 309 33.40 -19.14 -2.31
N GLY A 310 32.73 -18.59 -1.29
CA GLY A 310 33.38 -18.08 -0.08
C GLY A 310 33.89 -16.65 -0.15
N ASN A 311 33.00 -15.67 -0.27
CA ASN A 311 33.11 -14.40 0.46
C ASN A 311 31.78 -13.65 0.42
N MET A 312 31.22 -13.39 1.61
CA MET A 312 30.02 -12.58 1.79
C MET A 312 30.36 -11.10 1.54
N VAL A 313 30.36 -10.71 0.27
CA VAL A 313 30.17 -9.30 -0.09
C VAL A 313 28.67 -9.03 0.02
N ALA A 314 28.32 -7.99 0.78
CA ALA A 314 26.95 -7.50 0.93
C ALA A 314 26.24 -7.47 -0.44
N PRO A 315 24.94 -7.80 -0.51
CA PRO A 315 24.23 -7.80 -1.79
C PRO A 315 24.37 -6.41 -2.40
N GLN A 316 25.11 -6.30 -3.51
CA GLN A 316 25.16 -5.06 -4.28
C GLN A 316 23.70 -4.69 -4.55
N GLU A 317 23.27 -3.58 -3.96
CA GLU A 317 22.04 -2.91 -4.33
C GLU A 317 22.11 -2.71 -5.84
N THR A 318 21.43 -3.57 -6.60
CA THR A 318 21.19 -3.42 -8.04
C THR A 318 21.07 -1.93 -8.37
N GLU A 319 22.02 -1.41 -9.15
CA GLU A 319 22.20 0.00 -9.49
C GLU A 319 21.00 0.52 -10.32
N LYS A 320 19.88 0.77 -9.65
CA LYS A 320 18.52 0.97 -10.20
C LYS A 320 18.19 2.43 -10.55
N GLY A 321 19.17 3.20 -10.99
CA GLY A 321 18.98 4.60 -11.35
C GLY A 321 19.12 4.84 -12.84
N TYR A 322 18.13 5.43 -13.51
CA TYR A 322 18.20 5.73 -14.94
C TYR A 322 17.95 7.19 -15.29
N ILE A 323 17.58 8.04 -14.31
CA ILE A 323 17.21 9.43 -14.55
C ILE A 323 18.34 10.36 -14.13
N ILE A 324 18.70 11.30 -15.01
CA ILE A 324 19.57 12.43 -14.72
C ILE A 324 18.77 13.72 -14.89
N VAL A 325 18.80 14.59 -13.88
CA VAL A 325 18.14 15.91 -13.89
C VAL A 325 19.21 16.99 -13.79
N GLU A 326 19.16 17.95 -14.72
CA GLU A 326 20.06 19.11 -14.74
C GLU A 326 19.41 20.37 -14.14
N THR A 327 20.23 21.38 -13.83
CA THR A 327 19.79 22.68 -13.27
C THR A 327 18.94 23.51 -14.23
N ASN A 328 18.97 23.21 -15.52
CA ASN A 328 18.20 23.86 -16.59
C ASN A 328 16.82 23.18 -16.84
N TYR A 329 16.35 22.37 -15.89
CA TYR A 329 15.09 21.61 -15.96
C TYR A 329 15.03 20.53 -17.04
N ARG A 330 16.17 20.14 -17.62
CA ARG A 330 16.26 19.00 -18.55
C ARG A 330 16.40 17.70 -17.78
N ILE A 331 15.71 16.68 -18.29
CA ILE A 331 15.74 15.31 -17.81
C ILE A 331 16.28 14.43 -18.93
N TYR A 332 17.27 13.61 -18.58
CA TYR A 332 17.82 12.55 -19.42
C TYR A 332 17.52 11.23 -18.76
N ALA A 333 16.67 10.40 -19.40
CA ALA A 333 16.28 9.11 -18.87
C ALA A 333 16.84 7.99 -19.76
N TYR A 334 17.72 7.17 -19.20
CA TYR A 334 18.33 6.02 -19.87
C TYR A 334 17.46 4.77 -19.72
N THR A 335 16.33 4.76 -20.43
CA THR A 335 15.40 3.64 -20.38
C THR A 335 14.78 3.37 -21.74
N SER A 336 14.67 2.09 -22.08
CA SER A 336 13.92 1.59 -23.25
C SER A 336 12.52 1.10 -22.89
N SER A 337 12.20 0.99 -21.59
CA SER A 337 10.89 0.54 -21.11
C SER A 337 9.81 1.58 -21.44
N PRO A 338 8.79 1.22 -22.23
CA PRO A 338 7.73 2.18 -22.57
C PRO A 338 6.89 2.59 -21.35
N LEU A 339 6.85 1.78 -20.28
CA LEU A 339 6.15 2.10 -19.05
C LEU A 339 6.80 3.30 -18.35
N ASN A 340 8.12 3.23 -18.14
CA ASN A 340 8.88 4.31 -17.53
C ASN A 340 8.79 5.61 -18.35
N ILE A 341 8.78 5.49 -19.69
CA ILE A 341 8.60 6.63 -20.60
C ILE A 341 7.21 7.24 -20.40
N SER A 342 6.18 6.41 -20.27
CA SER A 342 4.79 6.86 -20.06
C SER A 342 4.61 7.52 -18.70
N ILE A 343 5.25 7.01 -17.64
CA ILE A 343 5.24 7.65 -16.31
C ILE A 343 5.92 9.02 -16.36
N LEU A 344 7.04 9.15 -17.08
CA LEU A 344 7.73 10.44 -17.26
C LEU A 344 6.88 11.45 -18.04
N SER A 345 6.07 10.99 -19.00
CA SER A 345 5.23 11.88 -19.81
C SER A 345 4.09 12.52 -19.03
N LEU A 346 3.76 11.99 -17.84
CA LEU A 346 2.73 12.53 -16.95
C LEU A 346 3.07 13.91 -16.39
N PHE A 347 4.35 14.18 -16.14
CA PHE A 347 4.79 15.42 -15.50
C PHE A 347 5.92 16.16 -16.25
N ALA A 348 6.54 15.53 -17.24
CA ALA A 348 7.57 16.12 -18.09
C ALA A 348 7.13 16.17 -19.56
N ASN A 349 7.54 17.22 -20.27
CA ASN A 349 7.32 17.32 -21.71
C ASN A 349 8.44 16.55 -22.44
N LEU A 350 8.07 15.47 -23.15
CA LEU A 350 9.00 14.64 -23.90
C LEU A 350 9.45 15.35 -25.18
N LYS A 351 10.77 15.45 -25.41
CA LYS A 351 11.34 16.13 -26.58
C LYS A 351 11.77 15.16 -27.66
N THR A 352 12.77 14.33 -27.36
CA THR A 352 13.33 13.38 -28.32
C THR A 352 13.51 12.02 -27.67
N ARG A 353 13.14 10.98 -28.42
CA ARG A 353 13.33 9.58 -28.03
C ARG A 353 14.43 8.97 -28.90
N PHE A 354 15.50 8.55 -28.27
CA PHE A 354 16.54 7.70 -28.83
C PHE A 354 16.28 6.23 -28.40
N PRO A 355 16.98 5.24 -28.99
CA PRO A 355 16.76 3.83 -28.66
C PRO A 355 16.90 3.50 -27.15
N ASN A 356 17.90 4.08 -26.48
CA ASN A 356 18.20 3.82 -25.06
C ASN A 356 18.23 5.10 -24.21
N MET A 357 17.72 6.22 -24.72
CA MET A 357 17.73 7.51 -24.02
C MET A 357 16.52 8.35 -24.41
N LEU A 358 15.88 8.96 -23.42
CA LEU A 358 14.79 9.90 -23.59
C LEU A 358 15.24 11.26 -23.06
N THR A 359 15.03 12.30 -23.85
CA THR A 359 15.18 13.68 -23.37
C THR A 359 13.81 14.27 -23.09
N ALA A 360 13.65 14.85 -21.91
CA ALA A 360 12.43 15.53 -21.50
C ALA A 360 12.77 16.85 -20.80
N THR A 361 11.80 17.74 -20.69
CA THR A 361 11.95 18.99 -19.95
C THR A 361 10.78 19.20 -19.01
N LEU A 362 11.10 19.61 -17.78
CA LEU A 362 10.11 20.07 -16.83
C LEU A 362 9.72 21.51 -17.19
N THR A 363 8.42 21.72 -17.40
CA THR A 363 7.86 23.03 -17.70
C THR A 363 6.76 23.35 -16.70
N LYS A 364 6.49 24.63 -16.49
CA LYS A 364 5.35 25.07 -15.65
C LYS A 364 4.04 24.41 -16.09
N SER A 365 3.76 24.41 -17.40
CA SER A 365 2.54 23.82 -17.95
C SER A 365 2.44 22.31 -17.70
N SER A 366 3.54 21.55 -17.88
CA SER A 366 3.53 20.10 -17.65
C SER A 366 3.31 19.74 -16.18
N ILE A 367 3.93 20.49 -15.27
CA ILE A 367 3.75 20.27 -13.82
C ILE A 367 2.34 20.69 -13.38
N GLN A 368 1.81 21.80 -13.89
CA GLN A 368 0.43 22.20 -13.60
C GLN A 368 -0.60 21.19 -14.13
N GLN A 369 -0.36 20.60 -15.30
CA GLN A 369 -1.19 19.53 -15.83
C GLN A 369 -1.14 18.28 -14.95
N ALA A 370 0.05 17.89 -14.48
CA ALA A 370 0.23 16.77 -13.56
C ALA A 370 -0.53 17.00 -12.24
N ILE A 371 -0.45 18.22 -11.68
CA ILE A 371 -1.16 18.59 -10.45
C ILE A 371 -2.67 18.59 -10.66
N ALA A 372 -3.15 19.07 -11.81
CA ALA A 372 -4.57 18.99 -12.17
C ALA A 372 -5.06 17.53 -12.31
N ALA A 373 -4.17 16.61 -12.70
CA ALA A 373 -4.41 15.17 -12.69
C ALA A 373 -4.26 14.52 -11.30
N GLY A 374 -4.00 15.30 -10.24
CA GLY A 374 -3.91 14.82 -8.86
C GLY A 374 -2.51 14.39 -8.41
N ILE A 375 -1.47 14.67 -9.19
CA ILE A 375 -0.08 14.33 -8.86
C ILE A 375 0.56 15.46 -8.05
N THR A 376 1.10 15.15 -6.86
CA THR A 376 1.73 16.15 -5.98
C THR A 376 3.20 16.39 -6.30
N ALA A 377 3.74 17.57 -5.98
CA ALA A 377 5.16 17.89 -6.18
C ALA A 377 6.08 16.90 -5.45
N ASP A 378 5.77 16.55 -4.20
CA ASP A 378 6.60 15.63 -3.42
C ASP A 378 6.61 14.21 -4.02
N GLN A 379 5.53 13.76 -4.65
CA GLN A 379 5.51 12.50 -5.39
C GLN A 379 6.44 12.55 -6.61
N ILE A 380 6.43 13.64 -7.38
CA ILE A 380 7.35 13.84 -8.51
C ILE A 380 8.80 13.86 -8.04
N ILE A 381 9.10 14.59 -6.96
CA ILE A 381 10.45 14.67 -6.37
C ILE A 381 10.89 13.28 -5.87
N THR A 382 10.01 12.55 -5.20
CA THR A 382 10.28 11.19 -4.70
C THR A 382 10.60 10.25 -5.86
N TYR A 383 9.86 10.33 -6.96
CA TYR A 383 10.12 9.53 -8.15
C TYR A 383 11.48 9.84 -8.77
N LEU A 384 11.79 11.12 -8.99
CA LEU A 384 13.07 11.55 -9.54
C LEU A 384 14.25 11.14 -8.63
N THR A 385 14.06 11.17 -7.32
CA THR A 385 15.08 10.76 -6.34
C THR A 385 15.28 9.25 -6.33
N THR A 386 14.18 8.48 -6.32
CA THR A 386 14.23 7.01 -6.25
C THR A 386 14.86 6.42 -7.51
N HIS A 387 14.57 6.98 -8.69
CA HIS A 387 15.11 6.52 -9.97
C HIS A 387 16.32 7.33 -10.47
N ALA A 388 16.93 8.16 -9.60
CA ALA A 388 18.13 8.92 -9.94
C ALA A 388 19.30 8.00 -10.28
N HIS A 389 19.99 8.30 -11.38
CA HIS A 389 21.18 7.58 -11.85
C HIS A 389 22.26 7.53 -10.77
N PRO A 390 23.06 6.43 -10.65
CA PRO A 390 24.09 6.29 -9.62
C PRO A 390 25.07 7.47 -9.55
N ILE A 391 25.35 8.13 -10.68
CA ILE A 391 26.19 9.33 -10.72
C ILE A 391 25.59 10.47 -9.86
N LEU A 392 24.28 10.71 -9.93
CA LEU A 392 23.61 11.72 -9.12
C LEU A 392 23.43 11.30 -7.67
N ARG A 393 23.33 10.00 -7.39
CA ARG A 393 23.26 9.51 -6.00
C ARG A 393 24.56 9.77 -5.21
N LYS A 394 25.70 9.94 -5.90
CA LYS A 394 26.97 10.31 -5.28
C LYS A 394 27.02 11.78 -4.85
N SER A 395 26.22 12.65 -5.45
CA SER A 395 26.10 14.05 -5.03
C SER A 395 25.07 14.19 -3.90
N THR A 396 25.40 14.96 -2.87
CA THR A 396 24.47 15.41 -1.84
C THR A 396 24.26 16.92 -1.96
N PRO A 397 23.05 17.42 -2.28
CA PRO A 397 21.79 16.69 -2.50
C PRO A 397 21.73 15.92 -3.84
N ILE A 398 20.93 14.84 -3.89
CA ILE A 398 20.78 13.96 -5.07
C ILE A 398 20.19 14.70 -6.27
N LEU A 399 19.23 15.58 -6.01
CA LEU A 399 18.60 16.45 -7.01
C LEU A 399 19.05 17.89 -6.79
N PRO A 400 19.22 18.69 -7.87
CA PRO A 400 19.51 20.11 -7.73
C PRO A 400 18.40 20.83 -6.94
N PRO A 401 18.73 21.60 -5.88
CA PRO A 401 17.72 22.23 -5.01
C PRO A 401 16.86 23.22 -5.78
N THR A 402 17.43 23.90 -6.79
CA THR A 402 16.69 24.82 -7.66
C THR A 402 15.52 24.15 -8.38
N VAL A 403 15.69 22.90 -8.82
CA VAL A 403 14.62 22.15 -9.50
C VAL A 403 13.55 21.72 -8.50
N VAL A 404 13.96 21.25 -7.32
CA VAL A 404 13.04 20.82 -6.24
C VAL A 404 12.16 21.97 -5.79
N ASP A 405 12.76 23.13 -5.52
CA ASP A 405 12.03 24.32 -5.08
C ASP A 405 11.11 24.83 -6.19
N GLN A 406 11.56 24.83 -7.45
CA GLN A 406 10.75 25.29 -8.56
C GLN A 406 9.50 24.43 -8.78
N ILE A 407 9.59 23.10 -8.64
CA ILE A 407 8.43 22.20 -8.73
C ILE A 407 7.43 22.51 -7.62
N ARG A 408 7.89 22.74 -6.39
CA ARG A 408 7.03 23.11 -5.26
C ARG A 408 6.38 24.47 -5.46
N LEU A 409 7.11 25.46 -5.96
CA LEU A 409 6.57 26.78 -6.28
C LEU A 409 5.47 26.70 -7.34
N TRP A 410 5.66 25.89 -8.40
CA TRP A 410 4.61 25.68 -9.41
C TRP A 410 3.34 25.03 -8.85
N GLN A 411 3.45 24.18 -7.82
CA GLN A 411 2.28 23.68 -7.10
C GLN A 411 1.60 24.76 -6.27
N LEU A 412 2.38 25.50 -5.48
CA LEU A 412 1.85 26.57 -4.63
C LEU A 412 1.15 27.66 -5.43
N GLU A 413 1.60 27.95 -6.65
CA GLU A 413 0.93 28.89 -7.56
C GLU A 413 -0.50 28.47 -7.92
N ASN A 414 -0.78 27.18 -8.03
CA ASN A 414 -2.13 26.67 -8.29
C ASN A 414 -3.01 26.72 -7.03
N GLU A 415 -2.42 26.47 -5.86
CA GLU A 415 -3.13 26.43 -4.57
C GLU A 415 -3.29 27.81 -3.90
N ARG A 416 -2.95 28.91 -4.58
CA ARG A 416 -3.02 30.29 -4.03
C ARG A 416 -4.42 30.71 -3.59
N MET A 417 -5.46 30.17 -4.23
CA MET A 417 -6.85 30.51 -3.93
C MET A 417 -7.59 29.28 -3.40
N LYS A 418 -7.98 29.34 -2.13
CA LYS A 418 -8.87 28.35 -1.50
C LYS A 418 -10.29 28.91 -1.47
N ALA A 419 -11.15 28.40 -2.35
CA ALA A 419 -12.57 28.69 -2.30
C ALA A 419 -13.23 27.82 -1.23
N THR A 420 -13.81 28.45 -0.22
CA THR A 420 -14.54 27.72 0.83
C THR A 420 -16.03 28.06 0.69
N PRO A 421 -16.90 27.09 0.37
CA PRO A 421 -18.33 27.33 0.31
C PRO A 421 -18.86 27.59 1.71
N GLY A 422 -19.77 28.54 1.84
CA GLY A 422 -20.31 28.93 3.13
C GLY A 422 -21.18 30.16 3.02
N TYR A 423 -21.52 30.70 4.18
CA TYR A 423 -22.48 31.78 4.33
C TYR A 423 -21.80 32.96 5.00
N LEU A 424 -21.97 34.13 4.39
CA LEU A 424 -21.52 35.38 4.97
C LEU A 424 -22.66 35.99 5.77
N ILE A 425 -22.47 36.10 7.08
CA ILE A 425 -23.43 36.72 7.98
C ILE A 425 -23.08 38.20 8.10
N ARG A 426 -24.08 39.04 7.84
CA ARG A 426 -24.01 40.50 7.92
C ARG A 426 -25.12 41.02 8.81
N GLU A 427 -24.96 42.24 9.31
CA GLU A 427 -26.00 42.98 10.04
C GLU A 427 -26.49 42.26 11.30
N VAL A 428 -25.57 41.76 12.11
CA VAL A 428 -25.92 41.18 13.42
C VAL A 428 -26.13 42.29 14.42
N GLY A 429 -27.35 42.83 14.44
CA GLY A 429 -27.90 43.69 15.50
C GLY A 429 -26.88 44.61 16.18
N THR A 430 -26.68 44.39 17.49
CA THR A 430 -25.70 45.13 18.30
C THR A 430 -24.33 44.47 18.30
N GLN A 431 -23.29 45.26 18.57
CA GLN A 431 -21.90 44.78 18.59
C GLN A 431 -21.66 43.66 19.61
N GLU A 432 -22.40 43.65 20.73
CA GLU A 432 -22.33 42.54 21.70
C GLU A 432 -22.94 41.24 21.15
N GLU A 433 -24.04 41.32 20.40
CA GLU A 433 -24.67 40.16 19.79
C GLU A 433 -23.80 39.57 18.68
N TYR A 434 -23.14 40.44 17.92
CA TYR A 434 -22.09 40.04 16.98
C TYR A 434 -20.99 39.25 17.68
N LEU A 435 -20.40 39.80 18.76
CA LEU A 435 -19.32 39.13 19.49
C LEU A 435 -19.76 37.77 20.06
N ARG A 436 -20.97 37.68 20.64
CA ARG A 436 -21.51 36.41 21.13
C ARG A 436 -21.76 35.40 19.99
N ALA A 437 -22.26 35.86 18.84
CA ALA A 437 -22.46 35.01 17.67
C ALA A 437 -21.14 34.47 17.10
N VAL A 438 -20.09 35.30 17.07
CA VAL A 438 -18.74 34.90 16.67
C VAL A 438 -18.15 33.88 17.65
N GLN A 439 -18.23 34.13 18.96
CA GLN A 439 -17.76 33.17 19.97
C GLN A 439 -18.48 31.82 19.89
N HIS A 440 -19.79 31.84 19.65
CA HIS A 440 -20.57 30.62 19.46
C HIS A 440 -20.15 29.88 18.17
N ALA A 441 -19.92 30.59 17.07
CA ALA A 441 -19.43 30.02 15.82
C ALA A 441 -18.01 29.44 15.95
N ASP A 442 -17.15 30.05 16.75
CA ASP A 442 -15.80 29.57 17.07
C ASP A 442 -15.84 28.32 17.94
N THR A 443 -16.70 28.29 18.98
CA THR A 443 -16.88 27.13 19.86
C THR A 443 -17.36 25.89 19.10
N ILE A 444 -18.21 26.08 18.08
CA ILE A 444 -18.70 24.99 17.23
C ILE A 444 -17.68 24.63 16.12
N GLY A 445 -16.68 25.49 15.88
CA GLY A 445 -15.66 25.27 14.85
C GLY A 445 -16.15 25.50 13.42
N VAL A 446 -17.19 26.33 13.23
CA VAL A 446 -17.76 26.65 11.91
C VAL A 446 -17.29 27.98 11.34
N LEU A 447 -16.65 28.82 12.15
CA LEU A 447 -16.10 30.13 11.78
C LEU A 447 -14.84 29.97 10.91
N ILE A 448 -14.79 30.65 9.76
CA ILE A 448 -13.61 30.65 8.88
C ILE A 448 -12.92 32.02 8.83
N TRP A 449 -13.73 33.09 8.84
CA TRP A 449 -13.23 34.44 8.68
C TRP A 449 -14.13 35.43 9.41
N GLN A 450 -13.54 36.47 9.99
CA GLN A 450 -14.26 37.54 10.68
C GLN A 450 -13.67 38.90 10.33
N ASN A 451 -14.50 39.93 10.38
CA ASN A 451 -14.09 41.32 10.28
C ASN A 451 -14.91 42.17 11.26
N ASP A 452 -14.28 42.46 12.39
CA ASP A 452 -14.89 43.15 13.52
C ASP A 452 -15.24 44.60 13.19
N SER A 453 -14.46 45.26 12.33
CA SER A 453 -14.71 46.65 11.91
C SER A 453 -16.02 46.81 11.13
N LYS A 454 -16.45 45.76 10.43
CA LYS A 454 -17.68 45.75 9.63
C LYS A 454 -18.81 44.92 10.25
N GLY A 455 -18.56 44.25 11.38
CA GLY A 455 -19.55 43.37 12.02
C GLY A 455 -19.99 42.21 11.11
N ILE A 456 -19.07 41.68 10.29
CA ILE A 456 -19.35 40.56 9.36
C ILE A 456 -18.47 39.36 9.69
N PHE A 457 -18.99 38.16 9.47
CA PHE A 457 -18.24 36.92 9.63
C PHE A 457 -18.76 35.82 8.70
N PHE A 458 -17.87 34.88 8.35
CA PHE A 458 -18.13 33.81 7.39
C PHE A 458 -18.11 32.45 8.08
N VAL A 459 -19.15 31.66 7.83
CA VAL A 459 -19.33 30.32 8.42
C VAL A 459 -19.51 29.25 7.35
N THR A 460 -19.01 28.04 7.60
CA THR A 460 -19.18 26.89 6.69
C THR A 460 -20.62 26.41 6.64
N LYS A 461 -21.22 26.14 7.81
CA LYS A 461 -22.52 25.50 7.96
C LYS A 461 -23.49 26.44 8.67
N PHE A 462 -24.46 26.96 7.93
CA PHE A 462 -25.47 27.86 8.48
C PHE A 462 -26.49 27.15 9.38
N ASP A 463 -26.79 25.88 9.14
CA ASP A 463 -27.82 25.13 9.88
C ASP A 463 -27.57 25.09 11.40
N GLN A 464 -26.31 24.92 11.81
CA GLN A 464 -25.90 24.91 13.21
C GLN A 464 -26.04 26.30 13.86
N MET A 465 -25.83 27.37 13.09
CA MET A 465 -26.05 28.74 13.54
C MET A 465 -27.53 29.15 13.52
N GLN A 466 -28.36 28.50 12.70
CA GLN A 466 -29.79 28.81 12.62
C GLN A 466 -30.52 28.51 13.94
N GLN A 467 -30.12 27.46 14.65
CA GLN A 467 -30.66 27.15 15.98
C GLN A 467 -30.34 28.25 16.99
N TYR A 468 -29.11 28.77 16.96
CA TYR A 468 -28.67 29.88 17.79
C TYR A 468 -29.45 31.16 17.50
N PHE A 469 -29.61 31.54 16.23
CA PHE A 469 -30.40 32.72 15.86
C PHE A 469 -31.89 32.56 16.19
N LYS A 470 -32.47 31.35 16.02
CA LYS A 470 -33.84 31.06 16.46
C LYS A 470 -34.00 31.18 17.97
N ALA A 471 -33.02 30.71 18.75
CA ALA A 471 -33.04 30.83 20.21
C ALA A 471 -32.97 32.30 20.67
N ILE A 472 -32.12 33.12 20.02
CA ILE A 472 -32.05 34.57 20.29
C ILE A 472 -33.35 35.27 19.90
N ALA A 473 -33.91 34.96 18.72
CA ALA A 473 -35.16 35.55 18.26
C ALA A 473 -36.34 35.17 19.18
N ARG A 474 -36.34 33.95 19.73
CA ARG A 474 -37.32 33.52 20.73
C ARG A 474 -37.18 34.30 22.04
N ARG A 475 -35.96 34.47 22.55
CA ARG A 475 -35.69 35.27 23.76
C ARG A 475 -36.14 36.73 23.59
N ARG A 476 -35.83 37.35 22.44
CA ARG A 476 -36.31 38.71 22.14
C ARG A 476 -37.83 38.83 22.17
N ARG A 477 -38.55 37.84 21.62
CA ARG A 477 -40.03 37.82 21.66
C ARG A 477 -40.58 37.63 23.07
N GLU A 478 -39.91 36.83 23.91
CA GLU A 478 -40.28 36.63 25.31
C GLU A 478 -40.03 37.91 26.13
N ASP A 479 -38.93 38.62 25.88
CA ASP A 479 -38.59 39.91 26.52
C ASP A 479 -39.55 41.05 26.09
N GLU A 480 -39.94 41.11 24.82
CA GLU A 480 -40.92 42.09 24.31
C GLU A 480 -42.35 41.80 24.78
N GLY A 481 -42.72 40.52 24.94
CA GLY A 481 -44.04 40.11 25.46
C GLY A 481 -44.21 40.34 26.96
N GLY A 482 -43.12 40.36 27.75
CA GLY A 482 -43.15 40.62 29.19
C GLY A 482 -43.35 42.09 29.59
N ALA A 483 -43.08 43.03 28.67
CA ALA A 483 -43.25 44.47 28.94
C ALA A 483 -44.71 44.96 28.81
N GLY A 484 -45.63 44.10 28.34
CA GLY A 484 -47.04 44.45 28.10
C GLY A 484 -48.02 44.22 29.24
N ASP A 485 -47.63 43.55 30.34
CA ASP A 485 -48.55 43.14 31.42
C ASP A 485 -48.39 43.92 32.74
N ALA A 486 -47.77 45.10 32.70
CA ALA A 486 -47.77 46.05 33.81
C ALA A 486 -48.81 47.15 33.57
N THR A 487 -50.10 46.84 33.76
CA THR A 487 -51.14 47.86 33.93
C THR A 487 -51.21 48.31 35.40
N PRO A 488 -51.13 49.61 35.71
CA PRO A 488 -51.36 50.10 37.06
C PRO A 488 -52.87 50.36 37.27
N ARG A 489 -53.47 49.62 38.21
CA ARG A 489 -54.79 49.78 38.86
C ARG A 489 -56.04 49.89 37.99
#